data_AF-A0A2T1DZZ5-F1
#
_entry.id   AF-A0A2T1DZZ5-F1
#
_cell.length_a   1.000
_cell.length_b   1.000
_cell.length_c   1.000
_cell.angle_alpha   90.00
_cell.angle_beta   90.00
_cell.angle_gamma   90.00
#
_symmetry.space_group_name_H-M   'P 1'
#
loop_
_entity.id
_entity.type
_entity.pdbx_description
1 polymer ?
#
loop_
_entity_poly.entity_id
_entity_poly.type
_entity_poly.pdbx_seq_one_letter_code
_entity_poly.pdbx_strand_id
1 'polypeptide(L)'
;MAVLAAFLYTAIMGIGMFYMKTVQGITYGDPAMMNLFWFILIILNALNAFWVTRYFGWQAIGFRPLDRQQLLWFLPSIAVLIAMWVVCLSGLSQTSLTAAQWQLFAVAGFTTLLVGLGEETMYRGIVLHAFLTTHRVRWAMLVSAIGFSLLHAVNVFGGVPLLSVPAQLVMTFLLGFLFASLMLIPIKYEVAPN
;
A
#
# COMPACT_ATOMS: atom_id res chain seq x y z
N MET A 1 -12.42 -6.82 -14.32
CA MET A 1 -11.45 -7.59 -13.52
C MET A 1 -10.80 -6.77 -12.42
N ALA A 2 -10.22 -5.60 -12.69
CA ALA A 2 -9.58 -4.77 -11.66
C ALA A 2 -10.48 -4.41 -10.46
N VAL A 3 -11.73 -3.99 -10.70
CA VAL A 3 -12.69 -3.68 -9.61
C VAL A 3 -12.99 -4.90 -8.74
N LEU A 4 -13.15 -6.08 -9.35
CA LEU A 4 -13.37 -7.33 -8.61
C LEU A 4 -12.12 -7.70 -7.78
N ALA A 5 -10.93 -7.56 -8.36
CA ALA A 5 -9.67 -7.81 -7.66
C ALA A 5 -9.53 -6.89 -6.43
N ALA A 6 -9.80 -5.59 -6.58
CA ALA A 6 -9.77 -4.63 -5.49
C ALA A 6 -10.83 -4.95 -4.42
N PHE A 7 -12.06 -5.28 -4.82
CA PHE A 7 -13.11 -5.68 -3.89
C PHE A 7 -12.71 -6.90 -3.05
N LEU A 8 -12.20 -7.97 -3.69
CA LEU A 8 -11.76 -9.17 -2.99
C LEU A 8 -10.58 -8.89 -2.05
N TYR A 9 -9.62 -8.07 -2.50
CA TYR A 9 -8.50 -7.62 -1.67
C TYR A 9 -8.99 -6.90 -0.41
N THR A 10 -9.88 -5.92 -0.57
CA THR A 10 -10.47 -5.16 0.55
C THR A 10 -11.33 -6.05 1.46
N ALA A 11 -12.09 -6.98 0.91
CA ALA A 11 -12.91 -7.90 1.69
C ALA A 11 -12.05 -8.83 2.55
N ILE A 12 -10.99 -9.43 1.98
CA ILE A 12 -10.06 -10.29 2.73
C ILE A 12 -9.33 -9.48 3.81
N MET A 13 -8.90 -8.25 3.49
CA MET A 13 -8.32 -7.33 4.48
C MET A 13 -9.28 -7.06 5.64
N GLY A 14 -10.54 -6.76 5.33
CA GLY A 14 -11.58 -6.50 6.34
C GLY A 14 -11.91 -7.71 7.19
N ILE A 15 -11.97 -8.91 6.60
CA ILE A 15 -12.12 -10.17 7.34
C ILE A 15 -10.93 -10.37 8.28
N GLY A 16 -9.71 -10.11 7.81
CA GLY A 16 -8.49 -10.15 8.61
C GLY A 16 -8.53 -9.22 9.82
N MET A 17 -8.96 -7.96 9.60
CA MET A 17 -9.13 -6.96 10.65
C MET A 17 -10.19 -7.37 11.67
N PHE A 18 -11.33 -7.88 11.20
CA PHE A 18 -12.41 -8.39 12.03
C PHE A 18 -11.95 -9.58 12.89
N TYR A 19 -11.29 -10.57 12.28
CA TYR A 19 -10.77 -11.76 12.98
C TYR A 19 -9.74 -11.38 14.06
N MET A 20 -8.80 -10.49 13.71
CA MET A 20 -7.80 -9.97 14.64
C MET A 20 -8.44 -9.35 15.89
N LYS A 21 -9.44 -8.48 15.71
CA LYS A 21 -10.12 -7.79 16.81
C LYS A 21 -11.02 -8.71 17.61
N THR A 22 -11.87 -9.47 16.94
CA THR A 22 -12.98 -10.19 17.59
C THR A 22 -12.59 -11.57 18.10
N VAL A 23 -11.70 -12.27 17.41
CA VAL A 23 -11.28 -13.63 17.79
C VAL A 23 -9.98 -13.61 18.58
N GLN A 24 -9.02 -12.77 18.17
CA GLN A 24 -7.70 -12.70 18.82
C GLN A 24 -7.60 -11.60 19.89
N GLY A 25 -8.61 -10.71 19.99
CA GLY A 25 -8.60 -9.59 20.95
C GLY A 25 -7.57 -8.51 20.66
N ILE A 26 -6.89 -8.55 19.50
CA ILE A 26 -5.83 -7.62 19.12
C ILE A 26 -6.45 -6.42 18.40
N THR A 27 -6.12 -5.21 18.82
CA THR A 27 -6.63 -3.98 18.18
C THR A 27 -5.66 -3.44 17.14
N TYR A 28 -6.18 -2.78 16.11
CA TYR A 28 -5.39 -2.04 15.12
C TYR A 28 -4.38 -1.11 15.82
N GLY A 29 -3.12 -1.21 15.42
CA GLY A 29 -2.01 -0.43 16.00
C GLY A 29 -1.32 -1.08 17.21
N ASP A 30 -1.85 -2.18 17.75
CA ASP A 30 -1.17 -2.98 18.77
C ASP A 30 0.06 -3.68 18.15
N PRO A 31 1.25 -3.67 18.80
CA PRO A 31 2.41 -4.42 18.33
C PRO A 31 2.14 -5.91 18.03
N ALA A 32 1.25 -6.55 18.79
CA ALA A 32 0.87 -7.95 18.58
C ALA A 32 0.22 -8.19 17.21
N MET A 33 -0.36 -7.17 16.58
CA MET A 33 -0.90 -7.23 15.21
C MET A 33 0.17 -7.75 14.24
N MET A 34 1.42 -7.33 14.39
CA MET A 34 2.50 -7.67 13.47
C MET A 34 2.75 -9.18 13.41
N ASN A 35 2.49 -9.92 14.49
CA ASN A 35 2.69 -11.37 14.55
C ASN A 35 1.58 -12.17 13.86
N LEU A 36 0.39 -11.57 13.69
CA LEU A 36 -0.77 -12.19 13.08
C LEU A 36 -0.92 -11.79 11.60
N PHE A 37 -0.74 -10.50 11.31
CA PHE A 37 -1.25 -9.91 10.08
C PHE A 37 -0.41 -10.24 8.85
N TRP A 38 0.88 -10.57 9.02
CA TRP A 38 1.77 -10.94 7.92
C TRP A 38 1.26 -12.15 7.13
N PHE A 39 0.59 -13.12 7.77
CA PHE A 39 0.00 -14.28 7.09
C PHE A 39 -1.12 -13.86 6.12
N ILE A 40 -2.00 -12.96 6.55
CA ILE A 40 -3.08 -12.41 5.71
C ILE A 40 -2.47 -11.65 4.54
N LEU A 41 -1.41 -10.88 4.79
CA LEU A 41 -0.72 -10.12 3.75
C LEU A 41 -0.03 -11.02 2.71
N ILE A 42 0.50 -12.18 3.10
CA ILE A 42 1.02 -13.17 2.13
C ILE A 42 -0.11 -13.65 1.21
N ILE A 43 -1.27 -13.98 1.75
CA ILE A 43 -2.44 -14.42 0.96
C ILE A 43 -2.86 -13.31 -0.02
N LEU A 44 -2.93 -12.07 0.46
CA LEU A 44 -3.27 -10.90 -0.37
C LEU A 44 -2.23 -10.65 -1.48
N ASN A 45 -0.94 -10.77 -1.19
CA ASN A 45 0.12 -10.64 -2.19
C ASN A 45 0.11 -11.80 -3.20
N ALA A 46 -0.19 -13.02 -2.77
CA ALA A 46 -0.38 -14.16 -3.66
C ALA A 46 -1.60 -13.97 -4.59
N LEU A 47 -2.71 -13.43 -4.06
CA LEU A 47 -3.89 -13.08 -4.84
C LEU A 47 -3.56 -12.00 -5.88
N ASN A 48 -2.81 -10.97 -5.50
CA ASN A 48 -2.30 -9.96 -6.44
C ASN A 48 -1.47 -10.61 -7.55
N ALA A 49 -0.49 -11.45 -7.20
CA ALA A 49 0.36 -12.14 -8.15
C ALA A 49 -0.46 -13.01 -9.14
N PHE A 50 -1.52 -13.65 -8.67
CA PHE A 50 -2.47 -14.37 -9.51
C PHE A 50 -3.16 -13.42 -10.52
N TRP A 51 -3.77 -12.33 -10.05
CA TRP A 51 -4.45 -11.37 -10.93
C TRP A 51 -3.50 -10.78 -11.97
N VAL A 52 -2.30 -10.37 -11.55
CA VAL A 52 -1.29 -9.79 -12.44
C VAL A 52 -0.88 -10.80 -13.51
N THR A 53 -0.48 -12.01 -13.11
CA THR A 53 -0.03 -13.05 -14.05
C THR A 53 -1.14 -13.45 -15.03
N ARG A 54 -2.39 -13.53 -14.56
CA ARG A 54 -3.50 -14.02 -15.37
C ARG A 54 -4.14 -12.98 -16.29
N TYR A 55 -4.10 -11.70 -15.93
CA TYR A 55 -4.92 -10.67 -16.61
C TYR A 55 -4.20 -9.38 -17.00
N PHE A 56 -3.01 -9.06 -16.45
CA PHE A 56 -2.38 -7.75 -16.67
C PHE A 56 -0.93 -7.83 -17.19
N GLY A 57 -0.12 -8.73 -16.65
CA GLY A 57 1.31 -8.82 -16.93
C GLY A 57 2.16 -7.91 -16.05
N TRP A 58 3.25 -8.45 -15.51
CA TRP A 58 4.11 -7.76 -14.52
C TRP A 58 4.72 -6.45 -15.04
N GLN A 59 5.23 -6.44 -16.26
CA GLN A 59 5.83 -5.22 -16.83
C GLN A 59 4.80 -4.13 -17.12
N ALA A 60 3.57 -4.51 -17.52
CA ALA A 60 2.51 -3.57 -17.85
C ALA A 60 2.03 -2.80 -16.61
N ILE A 61 2.05 -3.45 -15.45
CA ILE A 61 1.66 -2.84 -14.17
C ILE A 61 2.83 -2.16 -13.43
N GLY A 62 3.98 -1.97 -14.09
CA GLY A 62 5.10 -1.19 -13.56
C GLY A 62 6.30 -1.98 -13.03
N PHE A 63 6.25 -3.32 -12.95
CA PHE A 63 7.43 -4.14 -12.61
C PHE A 63 8.34 -4.29 -13.84
N ARG A 64 9.00 -3.19 -14.18
CA ARG A 64 9.93 -3.05 -15.31
C ARG A 64 11.24 -2.41 -14.81
N PRO A 65 12.34 -2.46 -15.59
CA PRO A 65 13.58 -1.79 -15.21
C PRO A 65 13.37 -0.31 -14.87
N LEU A 66 14.05 0.15 -13.83
CA LEU A 66 13.98 1.54 -13.37
C LEU A 66 14.65 2.47 -14.37
N ASP A 67 13.99 3.57 -14.69
CA ASP A 67 14.58 4.68 -15.44
C ASP A 67 15.23 5.67 -14.46
N ARG A 68 16.51 5.96 -14.70
CA ARG A 68 17.32 6.83 -13.84
C ARG A 68 16.81 8.27 -13.79
N GLN A 69 16.23 8.80 -14.88
CA GLN A 69 15.64 10.13 -14.89
C GLN A 69 14.36 10.16 -14.06
N GLN A 70 13.60 9.07 -14.06
CA GLN A 70 12.36 8.95 -13.30
C GLN A 70 12.62 8.90 -11.79
N LEU A 71 13.73 8.28 -11.37
CA LEU A 71 14.15 8.26 -9.97
C LEU A 71 14.41 9.66 -9.39
N LEU A 72 14.71 10.67 -10.21
CA LEU A 72 14.90 12.04 -9.73
C LEU A 72 13.61 12.62 -9.12
N TRP A 73 12.43 12.21 -9.60
CA TRP A 73 11.15 12.65 -9.05
C TRP A 73 10.86 12.07 -7.67
N PHE A 74 11.58 11.03 -7.27
CA PHE A 74 11.52 10.49 -5.91
C PHE A 74 12.43 11.24 -4.94
N LEU A 75 13.31 12.15 -5.40
CA LEU A 75 14.26 12.86 -4.52
C LEU A 75 13.59 13.55 -3.32
N PRO A 76 12.45 14.26 -3.45
CA PRO A 76 11.78 14.84 -2.29
C PRO A 76 11.33 13.78 -1.27
N SER A 77 10.81 12.65 -1.74
CA SER A 77 10.37 11.54 -0.88
C SER A 77 11.57 10.84 -0.23
N ILE A 78 12.65 10.63 -0.98
CA ILE A 78 13.91 10.06 -0.49
C ILE A 78 14.53 10.97 0.59
N ALA A 79 14.52 12.29 0.40
CA ALA A 79 15.03 13.24 1.39
C ALA A 79 14.26 13.15 2.72
N VAL A 80 12.93 13.07 2.66
CA VAL A 80 12.09 12.85 3.86
C VAL A 80 12.41 11.50 4.51
N LEU A 81 12.52 10.43 3.72
CA LEU A 81 12.86 9.10 4.23
C LEU A 81 14.24 9.06 4.90
N ILE A 82 15.24 9.72 4.33
CA ILE A 82 16.59 9.83 4.93
C ILE A 82 16.48 10.55 6.27
N ALA A 83 15.78 11.68 6.35
CA ALA A 83 15.60 12.40 7.61
C ALA A 83 14.92 11.53 8.68
N MET A 84 13.86 10.79 8.31
CA MET A 84 13.18 9.86 9.22
C MET A 84 14.10 8.73 9.69
N TRP A 85 14.92 8.16 8.80
CA TRP A 85 15.89 7.12 9.15
C TRP A 85 17.02 7.63 10.03
N VAL A 86 17.51 8.86 9.82
CA VAL A 86 18.49 9.48 10.72
C VAL A 86 17.92 9.57 12.15
N VAL A 87 16.69 10.04 12.29
CA VAL A 87 16.02 10.10 13.61
C VAL A 87 15.88 8.70 14.21
N CYS A 88 15.38 7.72 13.43
CA CYS A 88 15.23 6.34 13.87
C CYS A 88 16.55 5.72 14.35
N LEU A 89 17.62 5.81 13.55
CA LEU A 89 18.94 5.25 13.86
C LEU A 89 19.59 5.93 15.06
N SER A 90 19.40 7.25 15.21
CA SER A 90 19.89 7.99 16.37
C SER A 90 19.20 7.57 17.68
N GLY A 91 17.90 7.21 17.62
CA GLY A 91 17.19 6.63 18.76
C GLY A 91 17.65 5.21 19.09
N LEU A 92 17.86 4.38 18.06
CA LEU A 92 18.37 3.02 18.21
C LEU A 92 19.78 2.99 18.79
N SER A 93 20.67 3.94 18.42
CA SER A 93 22.03 3.98 18.96
C SER A 93 22.06 4.35 20.46
N GLN A 94 20.99 4.94 20.99
CA GLN A 94 20.87 5.34 22.38
C GLN A 94 20.11 4.31 23.24
N THR A 95 19.61 3.23 22.63
CA THR A 95 18.73 2.27 23.31
C THR A 95 19.24 0.84 23.12
N SER A 96 19.38 0.11 24.23
CA SER A 96 19.63 -1.34 24.18
C SER A 96 18.31 -2.09 24.05
N LEU A 97 18.09 -2.73 22.90
CA LEU A 97 16.91 -3.56 22.67
C LEU A 97 17.16 -5.00 23.13
N THR A 98 16.14 -5.57 23.78
CA THR A 98 16.07 -7.01 24.07
C THR A 98 15.92 -7.82 22.78
N ALA A 99 16.20 -9.13 22.84
CA ALA A 99 16.00 -10.02 21.70
C ALA A 99 14.55 -10.01 21.18
N ALA A 100 13.57 -9.96 22.08
CA ALA A 100 12.15 -9.87 21.73
C ALA A 100 11.80 -8.56 20.99
N GLN A 101 12.41 -7.44 21.38
CA GLN A 101 12.20 -6.15 20.70
C GLN A 101 12.85 -6.12 19.31
N TRP A 102 14.04 -6.71 19.15
CA TRP A 102 14.66 -6.88 17.84
C TRP A 102 13.82 -7.75 16.91
N GLN A 103 13.25 -8.84 17.43
CA GLN A 103 12.33 -9.69 16.68
C GLN A 103 11.08 -8.91 16.24
N LEU A 104 10.45 -8.17 17.14
CA LEU A 104 9.29 -7.34 16.81
C LEU A 104 9.62 -6.30 15.74
N PHE A 105 10.78 -5.63 15.84
CA PHE A 105 11.24 -4.67 14.83
C PHE A 105 11.37 -5.31 13.44
N ALA A 106 11.99 -6.50 13.37
CA ALA A 106 12.13 -7.24 12.13
C ALA A 106 10.78 -7.65 11.53
N VAL A 107 9.87 -8.19 12.35
CA VAL A 107 8.52 -8.60 11.90
C VAL A 107 7.69 -7.39 11.47
N ALA A 108 7.77 -6.27 12.18
CA ALA A 108 7.09 -5.03 11.80
C ALA A 108 7.61 -4.50 10.45
N GLY A 109 8.93 -4.52 10.23
CA GLY A 109 9.54 -4.15 8.95
C GLY A 109 9.08 -5.07 7.80
N PHE A 110 9.09 -6.38 8.03
CA PHE A 110 8.61 -7.37 7.05
C PHE A 110 7.12 -7.20 6.73
N THR A 111 6.29 -7.03 7.76
CA THR A 111 4.84 -6.81 7.61
C THR A 111 4.57 -5.52 6.83
N THR A 112 5.27 -4.43 7.16
CA THR A 112 5.15 -3.15 6.46
C THR A 112 5.55 -3.27 4.99
N LEU A 113 6.60 -4.02 4.68
CA LEU A 113 7.00 -4.31 3.31
C LEU A 113 5.89 -5.05 2.53
N LEU A 114 5.28 -6.06 3.15
CA LEU A 114 4.18 -6.81 2.53
C LEU A 114 2.93 -5.95 2.30
N VAL A 115 2.59 -5.05 3.24
CA VAL A 115 1.50 -4.07 3.06
C VAL A 115 1.81 -3.18 1.86
N GLY A 116 2.99 -2.54 1.84
CA GLY A 116 3.40 -1.63 0.78
C GLY A 116 3.40 -2.30 -0.59
N LEU A 117 3.98 -3.50 -0.71
CA LEU A 117 3.98 -4.27 -1.95
C LEU A 117 2.56 -4.61 -2.41
N GLY A 118 1.72 -5.07 -1.47
CA GLY A 118 0.34 -5.48 -1.77
C GLY A 118 -0.53 -4.31 -2.22
N GLU A 119 -0.47 -3.20 -1.51
CA GLU A 119 -1.25 -2.01 -1.82
C GLU A 119 -0.78 -1.34 -3.11
N GLU A 120 0.53 -1.25 -3.35
CA GLU A 120 1.05 -0.67 -4.58
C GLU A 120 0.72 -1.54 -5.79
N THR A 121 0.86 -2.88 -5.67
CA THR A 121 0.48 -3.82 -6.74
C THR A 121 -1.02 -3.75 -7.04
N MET A 122 -1.88 -3.63 -6.03
CA MET A 122 -3.33 -3.58 -6.24
C MET A 122 -3.77 -2.23 -6.83
N TYR A 123 -3.44 -1.12 -6.19
CA TYR A 123 -4.03 0.17 -6.59
C TYR A 123 -3.28 0.84 -7.73
N ARG A 124 -1.93 0.83 -7.67
CA ARG A 124 -1.10 1.45 -8.70
C ARG A 124 -0.79 0.49 -9.84
N GLY A 125 -0.55 -0.78 -9.51
CA GLY A 125 -0.38 -1.83 -10.51
C GLY A 125 -1.68 -2.18 -11.24
N ILE A 126 -2.68 -2.73 -10.55
CA ILE A 126 -3.88 -3.29 -11.17
C ILE A 126 -4.92 -2.22 -11.50
N VAL A 127 -5.38 -1.45 -10.49
CA VAL A 127 -6.50 -0.51 -10.65
C VAL A 127 -6.14 0.65 -11.56
N LEU A 128 -5.05 1.37 -11.26
CA LEU A 128 -4.60 2.50 -12.07
C LEU A 128 -4.35 2.07 -13.53
N HIS A 129 -3.60 0.99 -13.75
CA HIS A 129 -3.34 0.49 -15.11
C HIS A 129 -4.63 0.18 -15.88
N ALA A 130 -5.59 -0.51 -15.25
CA ALA A 130 -6.85 -0.87 -15.91
C ALA A 130 -7.69 0.36 -16.32
N PHE A 131 -7.63 1.44 -15.55
CA PHE A 131 -8.35 2.67 -15.89
C PHE A 131 -7.56 3.54 -16.89
N LEU A 132 -6.23 3.45 -16.92
CA LEU A 132 -5.42 4.15 -17.92
C LEU A 132 -5.63 3.64 -19.34
N THR A 133 -5.99 2.37 -19.52
CA THR A 133 -6.26 1.80 -20.84
C THR A 133 -7.63 2.20 -21.41
N THR A 134 -8.50 2.76 -20.57
CA THR A 134 -9.91 3.02 -20.93
C THR A 134 -10.37 4.46 -20.67
N HIS A 135 -9.62 5.24 -19.88
CA HIS A 135 -10.00 6.57 -19.42
C HIS A 135 -8.84 7.56 -19.46
N ARG A 136 -9.17 8.85 -19.32
CA ARG A 136 -8.16 9.91 -19.17
C ARG A 136 -7.35 9.74 -17.89
N VAL A 137 -6.06 10.09 -17.94
CA VAL A 137 -5.09 9.98 -16.84
C VAL A 137 -5.64 10.45 -15.48
N ARG A 138 -6.21 11.66 -15.42
CA ARG A 138 -6.77 12.23 -14.19
C ARG A 138 -7.85 11.35 -13.53
N TRP A 139 -8.66 10.66 -14.33
CA TRP A 139 -9.73 9.79 -13.81
C TRP A 139 -9.16 8.48 -13.27
N ALA A 140 -8.18 7.91 -13.96
CA ALA A 140 -7.51 6.71 -13.48
C ALA A 140 -6.79 6.95 -12.13
N MET A 141 -6.14 8.12 -11.99
CA MET A 141 -5.54 8.55 -10.71
C MET A 141 -6.58 8.68 -9.60
N LEU A 142 -7.71 9.35 -9.88
CA LEU A 142 -8.78 9.52 -8.89
C LEU A 142 -9.36 8.17 -8.44
N VAL A 143 -9.66 7.26 -9.38
CA VAL A 143 -10.21 5.93 -9.05
C VAL A 143 -9.22 5.10 -8.24
N SER A 144 -7.93 5.11 -8.61
CA SER A 144 -6.88 4.44 -7.83
C SER A 144 -6.78 5.01 -6.41
N ALA A 145 -6.76 6.33 -6.25
CA ALA A 145 -6.64 6.98 -4.96
C ALA A 145 -7.88 6.76 -4.07
N ILE A 146 -9.08 6.76 -4.66
CA ILE A 146 -10.33 6.44 -3.97
C ILE A 146 -10.31 4.98 -3.51
N GLY A 147 -9.91 4.03 -4.37
CA GLY A 147 -9.81 2.62 -3.99
C GLY A 147 -8.83 2.41 -2.82
N PHE A 148 -7.65 3.02 -2.91
CA PHE A 148 -6.64 2.97 -1.85
C PHE A 148 -7.13 3.59 -0.54
N SER A 149 -7.85 4.73 -0.61
CA SER A 149 -8.47 5.35 0.54
C SER A 149 -9.53 4.42 1.17
N LEU A 150 -10.48 3.93 0.37
CA LEU A 150 -11.57 3.07 0.84
C LEU A 150 -11.10 1.74 1.45
N LEU A 151 -9.94 1.22 1.05
CA LEU A 151 -9.31 0.07 1.74
C LEU A 151 -9.22 0.31 3.24
N HIS A 152 -8.83 1.52 3.64
CA HIS A 152 -8.57 1.84 5.04
C HIS A 152 -9.83 1.97 5.88
N ALA A 153 -11.01 2.07 5.25
CA ALA A 153 -12.28 2.05 5.98
C ALA A 153 -12.47 0.73 6.75
N VAL A 154 -11.91 -0.39 6.27
CA VAL A 154 -12.04 -1.70 6.94
C VAL A 154 -11.27 -1.77 8.26
N ASN A 155 -10.42 -0.80 8.56
CA ASN A 155 -9.73 -0.70 9.86
C ASN A 155 -10.72 -0.46 11.02
N VAL A 156 -11.95 -0.01 10.73
CA VAL A 156 -13.02 0.04 11.74
C VAL A 156 -13.29 -1.36 12.34
N PHE A 157 -13.17 -2.42 11.53
CA PHE A 157 -13.29 -3.80 12.01
C PHE A 157 -12.10 -4.22 12.88
N GLY A 158 -10.94 -3.58 12.68
CA GLY A 158 -9.76 -3.69 13.53
C GLY A 158 -9.86 -2.84 14.80
N GLY A 159 -10.95 -2.10 15.00
CA GLY A 159 -11.21 -1.30 16.19
C GLY A 159 -10.75 0.16 16.11
N VAL A 160 -10.44 0.68 14.92
CA VAL A 160 -10.28 2.13 14.73
C VAL A 160 -11.62 2.83 15.00
N PRO A 161 -11.66 3.90 15.82
CA PRO A 161 -12.89 4.63 16.08
C PRO A 161 -13.54 5.18 14.81
N LEU A 162 -14.86 5.07 14.70
CA LEU A 162 -15.59 5.52 13.49
C LEU A 162 -15.35 7.01 13.20
N LEU A 163 -15.22 7.84 14.24
CA LEU A 163 -14.97 9.28 14.10
C LEU A 163 -13.56 9.61 13.57
N SER A 164 -12.58 8.72 13.69
CA SER A 164 -11.24 8.93 13.12
C SER A 164 -11.11 8.44 11.68
N VAL A 165 -12.04 7.61 11.19
CA VAL A 165 -12.02 7.07 9.82
C VAL A 165 -11.96 8.18 8.76
N PRO A 166 -12.76 9.27 8.82
CA PRO A 166 -12.70 10.32 7.80
C PRO A 166 -11.30 10.94 7.64
N ALA A 167 -10.60 11.20 8.75
CA ALA A 167 -9.24 11.74 8.71
C ALA A 167 -8.27 10.75 8.05
N GLN A 168 -8.38 9.46 8.39
CA GLN A 168 -7.59 8.40 7.75
C GLN A 168 -7.87 8.31 6.24
N LEU A 169 -9.14 8.39 5.83
CA LEU A 169 -9.52 8.36 4.41
C LEU A 169 -8.99 9.56 3.63
N VAL A 170 -9.04 10.76 4.19
CA VAL A 170 -8.47 11.97 3.56
C VAL A 170 -6.96 11.82 3.39
N MET A 171 -6.24 11.41 4.45
CA MET A 171 -4.79 11.27 4.38
C MET A 171 -4.35 10.20 3.39
N THR A 172 -5.00 9.04 3.41
CA THR A 172 -4.70 7.95 2.48
C THR A 172 -5.08 8.30 1.05
N PHE A 173 -6.17 9.04 0.82
CA PHE A 173 -6.51 9.56 -0.50
C PHE A 173 -5.41 10.49 -1.06
N LEU A 174 -4.92 11.45 -0.26
CA LEU A 174 -3.88 12.38 -0.68
C LEU A 174 -2.57 11.65 -1.02
N LEU A 175 -2.15 10.69 -0.18
CA LEU A 175 -0.99 9.85 -0.46
C LEU A 175 -1.21 8.95 -1.68
N GLY A 176 -2.40 8.39 -1.82
CA GLY A 176 -2.81 7.59 -2.98
C GLY A 176 -2.66 8.38 -4.28
N PHE A 177 -3.13 9.63 -4.28
CA PHE A 177 -3.04 10.54 -5.43
C PHE A 177 -1.59 10.94 -5.73
N LEU A 178 -0.78 11.24 -4.71
CA LEU A 178 0.65 11.53 -4.86
C LEU A 178 1.39 10.35 -5.51
N PHE A 179 1.21 9.13 -4.99
CA PHE A 179 1.91 7.95 -5.49
C PHE A 179 1.42 7.55 -6.90
N ALA A 180 0.13 7.71 -7.20
CA ALA A 180 -0.38 7.55 -8.57
C ALA A 180 0.31 8.54 -9.53
N SER A 181 0.55 9.78 -9.10
CA SER A 181 1.29 10.76 -9.90
C SER A 181 2.73 10.33 -10.13
N LEU A 182 3.43 9.85 -9.09
CA LEU A 182 4.80 9.35 -9.17
C LEU A 182 4.94 8.13 -10.10
N MET A 183 3.89 7.31 -10.24
CA MET A 183 3.85 6.19 -11.19
C MET A 183 3.59 6.63 -12.64
N LEU A 184 3.15 7.86 -12.88
CA LEU A 184 2.75 8.35 -14.20
C LEU A 184 3.70 9.37 -14.84
N ILE A 185 4.36 10.20 -14.03
CA ILE A 185 5.55 10.97 -14.44
C ILE A 185 6.57 10.13 -15.26
N PRO A 186 6.76 8.83 -14.96
CA PRO A 186 7.56 7.88 -15.76
C PRO A 186 6.94 7.37 -17.07
N ILE A 187 5.78 7.87 -17.51
CA ILE A 187 5.16 7.50 -18.78
C ILE A 187 5.16 8.73 -19.67
N LYS A 188 6.03 8.75 -20.69
CA LYS A 188 5.79 9.55 -21.88
C LYS A 188 4.46 9.07 -22.45
N TYR A 189 3.37 9.71 -22.08
CA TYR A 189 2.14 9.54 -22.80
C TYR A 189 2.35 10.20 -24.16
N GLU A 190 2.65 9.39 -25.17
CA GLU A 190 2.10 9.64 -26.50
C GLU A 190 0.58 9.48 -26.36
N VAL A 191 -0.07 10.50 -25.80
CA VAL A 191 -1.50 10.67 -25.99
C VAL A 191 -1.63 10.94 -27.48
N ALA A 192 -2.12 9.96 -28.24
CA ALA A 192 -2.59 10.24 -29.60
C ALA A 192 -3.52 11.46 -29.50
N PRO A 193 -3.26 12.53 -30.28
CA PRO A 193 -4.12 13.70 -30.24
C PRO A 193 -5.53 13.25 -30.60
N ASN A 194 -6.51 13.69 -29.79
CA ASN A 194 -7.92 13.55 -30.14
C ASN A 194 -8.21 14.30 -31.43
#